data_AF-A0A4P8XVX0-F1
#
_entry.id   AF-A0A4P8XVX0-F1
#
_cell.length_a   1.000
_cell.length_b   1.000
_cell.length_c   1.000
_cell.angle_alpha   90.00
_cell.angle_beta   90.00
_cell.angle_gamma   90.00
#
_symmetry.space_group_name_H-M   'P 1'
#
loop_
_entity.id
_entity.type
_entity.pdbx_description
1 polymer ?
#
loop_
_entity_poly.entity_id
_entity_poly.type
_entity_poly.pdbx_seq_one_letter_code
_entity_poly.pdbx_strand_id
1 'polypeptide(L)' 'MKMPNYHLYLTDDEYSQVIHCLVELKNKMMEQGRYTDVIDEVLLKFSKAKKKKIRITYR' A
#
# COMPACT_ATOMS: atom_id res chain seq x y z
N MET A 1 -9.41 -20.44 -10.51
CA MET A 1 -9.84 -19.92 -9.19
C MET A 1 -10.01 -18.41 -9.32
N LYS A 2 -11.22 -17.86 -9.18
CA LYS A 2 -11.43 -16.40 -9.22
C LYS A 2 -10.98 -15.84 -7.87
N MET A 3 -9.82 -15.18 -7.81
CA MET A 3 -9.43 -14.43 -6.62
C MET A 3 -10.45 -13.31 -6.41
N PRO A 4 -11.10 -13.24 -5.24
CA PRO A 4 -12.00 -12.13 -4.95
C PRO A 4 -11.20 -10.82 -5.00
N ASN A 5 -11.71 -9.84 -5.74
CA ASN A 5 -11.12 -8.51 -5.81
C ASN A 5 -11.44 -7.80 -4.48
N TYR A 6 -10.44 -7.70 -3.60
CA TYR A 6 -10.56 -6.89 -2.40
C TYR A 6 -10.35 -5.42 -2.75
N HIS A 7 -11.32 -4.57 -2.40
CA HIS A 7 -11.18 -3.12 -2.54
C HIS A 7 -10.97 -2.53 -1.16
N LEU A 8 -9.73 -2.09 -0.90
CA LEU A 8 -9.37 -1.43 0.36
C LEU A 8 -9.70 0.05 0.23
N TYR A 9 -10.71 0.49 0.96
CA TYR A 9 -10.98 1.91 1.13
C TYR A 9 -10.11 2.40 2.30
N LEU A 10 -9.21 3.35 2.05
CA LEU A 10 -8.40 3.99 3.08
C LEU A 10 -8.76 5.46 3.13
N THR A 11 -8.80 6.03 4.34
CA THR A 11 -8.78 7.48 4.53
C THR A 11 -7.41 8.05 4.14
N ASP A 12 -7.31 9.38 3.97
CA ASP A 12 -6.04 10.02 3.59
C ASP A 12 -4.94 9.79 4.62
N ASP A 13 -5.32 9.77 5.91
CA ASP A 13 -4.44 9.47 7.04
C ASP A 13 -3.94 8.01 7.00
N GLU A 14 -4.85 7.04 6.90
CA GLU A 14 -4.49 5.62 6.77
C GLU A 14 -3.67 5.35 5.51
N TYR A 15 -3.98 6.01 4.39
CA TYR A 15 -3.19 5.91 3.17
C TYR A 15 -1.76 6.42 3.40
N SER A 16 -1.61 7.58 4.03
CA SER A 16 -0.30 8.14 4.36
C SER A 16 0.49 7.20 5.28
N GLN A 17 -0.17 6.65 6.30
CA GLN A 17 0.42 5.70 7.24
C GLN A 17 0.87 4.40 6.56
N VAL A 18 0.04 3.84 5.68
CA VAL A 18 0.37 2.63 4.90
C VAL A 18 1.57 2.88 3.99
N ILE A 19 1.62 4.04 3.33
CA ILE A 19 2.78 4.41 2.51
C ILE A 19 4.04 4.56 3.37
N HIS A 20 3.94 5.22 4.53
CA HIS A 20 5.07 5.37 5.45
C HIS A 20 5.61 4.01 5.89
N CYS A 21 4.73 3.10 6.34
CA CYS A 21 5.13 1.75 6.73
C CYS A 21 5.74 0.95 5.57
N LEU A 22 5.21 1.07 4.34
CA LEU A 22 5.77 0.42 3.16
C LEU A 22 7.17 0.95 2.83
N VAL A 23 7.41 2.26 2.97
CA VAL A 23 8.71 2.88 2.77
C VAL A 23 9.71 2.44 3.84
N GLU A 24 9.31 2.42 5.11
CA GLU A 24 10.14 1.89 6.20
C GLU A 24 10.50 0.42 5.99
N LEU A 25 9.53 -0.39 5.55
CA LEU A 25 9.76 -1.79 5.24
C LEU A 25 10.74 -1.95 4.08
N LYS A 26 10.62 -1.13 3.03
CA LYS A 26 11.58 -1.10 1.92
C LYS A 26 12.98 -0.75 2.42
N ASN A 27 13.12 0.28 3.24
CA ASN A 27 14.41 0.71 3.79
C ASN A 27 15.07 -0.40 4.59
N LYS A 28 14.33 -1.07 5.48
CA LYS A 28 14.83 -2.22 6.25
C LYS A 28 15.26 -3.38 5.35
N MET A 29 14.52 -3.65 4.27
CA MET A 29 14.85 -4.74 3.33
C MET A 29 16.07 -4.42 2.45
N MET A 30 16.26 -3.15 2.08
CA MET A 30 17.47 -2.68 1.39
C MET A 30 18.70 -2.80 2.30
N GLU A 31 18.58 -2.45 3.58
CA GLU A 31 19.65 -2.66 4.58
C GLU A 31 20.00 -4.15 4.75
N GLN A 32 19.03 -5.05 4.58
CA GLN A 32 19.26 -6.50 4.60
C GLN A 32 19.79 -7.06 3.26
N GLY A 33 19.95 -6.24 2.21
CA GLY A 33 20.37 -6.68 0.89
C GLY A 33 19.40 -7.66 0.21
N ARG A 34 18.11 -7.67 0.63
CA ARG A 34 17.08 -8.57 0.10
C ARG A 34 16.30 -7.92 -1.04
N TYR A 35 15.87 -8.73 -2.00
CA TYR A 35 15.06 -8.29 -3.13
C TYR A 35 13.76 -7.63 -2.67
N THR A 36 13.60 -6.35 -2.99
CA THR A 36 12.41 -5.54 -2.69
C THR A 36 11.36 -5.59 -3.81
N ASP A 37 11.52 -6.48 -4.79
CA ASP A 37 10.71 -6.53 -6.02
C ASP A 37 9.20 -6.50 -5.72
N VAL A 38 8.77 -7.31 -4.75
CA VAL A 38 7.38 -7.37 -4.30
C VAL A 38 6.93 -6.06 -3.63
N ILE A 39 7.79 -5.41 -2.86
CA ILE A 39 7.49 -4.15 -2.17
C ILE A 39 7.39 -3.00 -3.17
N ASP A 40 8.29 -2.96 -4.15
CA ASP A 40 8.24 -2.01 -5.26
C ASP A 40 6.99 -2.23 -6.13
N GLU A 41 6.58 -3.48 -6.38
CA GLU A 41 5.33 -3.78 -7.08
C GLU A 41 4.10 -3.29 -6.32
N VAL A 42 4.09 -3.46 -4.99
CA VAL A 42 3.01 -2.97 -4.12
C VAL A 42 2.99 -1.44 -4.12
N LEU A 43 4.14 -0.78 -3.93
CA LEU A 43 4.25 0.68 -4.00
C LEU A 43 3.80 1.23 -5.36
N LEU A 44 4.14 0.55 -6.45
CA LEU A 44 3.71 0.92 -7.81
C LEU A 44 2.20 0.78 -7.98
N LYS A 45 1.59 -0.28 -7.44
CA LYS A 45 0.13 -0.47 -7.43
C LYS A 45 -0.56 0.60 -6.60
N PHE A 46 -0.01 0.96 -5.44
CA PHE A 46 -0.53 2.05 -4.60
C PHE A 46 -0.39 3.42 -5.28
N SER A 47 0.73 3.70 -5.95
CA SER A 47 0.95 4.94 -6.69
C SER A 47 0.04 5.08 -7.91
N LYS A 48 -0.19 3.98 -8.65
CA LYS A 48 -1.12 3.94 -9.78
C LYS A 48 -2.59 3.90 -9.36
N ALA A 49 -2.90 3.52 -8.13
CA ALA A 49 -4.26 3.50 -7.63
C ALA A 49 -4.81 4.94 -7.62
N LYS A 50 -5.87 5.18 -8.39
CA LYS A 50 -6.58 6.46 -8.34
C LYS A 50 -7.10 6.65 -6.92
N LYS A 51 -6.54 7.64 -6.20
CA LYS A 51 -7.07 8.10 -4.91
C LYS A 51 -8.53 8.54 -5.11
N LYS A 52 -9.48 7.65 -4.80
CA LYS A 52 -10.88 8.03 -4.68
C LYS A 52 -11.09 8.42 -3.22
N LYS A 53 -11.31 9.71 -2.96
CA LYS A 53 -11.75 10.18 -1.64
C LYS A 53 -13.15 9.61 -1.39
N ILE A 54 -13.21 8.46 -0.74
CA ILE A 54 -14.46 7.80 -0.34
C ILE A 54 -14.54 7.98 1.17
N ARG A 55 -15.57 8.70 1.62
CA ARG A 55 -15.81 8.91 3.04
C ARG A 55 -16.38 7.62 3.63
N ILE A 56 -15.51 6.77 4.17
CA ILE A 56 -15.92 5.57 4.90
C ILE A 56 -16.42 6.03 6.26
N THR A 57 -17.70 5.78 6.55
CA THR A 57 -18.25 5.97 7.90
C THR A 57 -18.27 4.58 8.52
N TYR A 58 -17.35 4.29 9.43
CA TYR A 58 -17.44 3.12 10.29
C TYR A 58 -18.62 3.34 11.24
N ARG A 59 -19.51 2.34 11.35
CA ARG A 59 -20.74 2.38 12.14
C ARG A 59 -20.60 1.50 13.37
#